data_AF-A0A6V7IZ17-F1
#
_entry.id   AF-A0A6V7IZ17-F1
#
_cell.length_a   1.000
_cell.length_b   1.000
_cell.length_c   1.000
_cell.angle_alpha   90.00
_cell.angle_beta   90.00
_cell.angle_gamma   90.00
#
_symmetry.space_group_name_H-M   'P 1'
#
loop_
_entity.id
_entity.type
_entity.pdbx_description
1 polymer ?
#
loop_
_entity_poly.entity_id
_entity_poly.type
_entity_poly.pdbx_seq_one_letter_code
_entity_poly.pdbx_strand_id
1 'polypeptide(L)'
;LDSGDADFVEVIHTNAGYYGEIGRVGHVDFCVNGGKLQPFCQNSPNEQLCSHVWVVCYMAESIAGKQTGLIAEPCSRRCPSGPRINSRPGERLLMGHHTPGNSRGSFCLKHTNPPYCPRFTEDGIGDDRCCL
;
A
#
# COMPACT_ATOMS: atom_id res chain seq x y z
N LEU A 1 14.36 7.31 -8.40
CA LEU A 1 14.04 6.01 -7.82
C LEU A 1 13.73 5.07 -8.96
N ASP A 2 14.57 4.07 -9.16
CA ASP A 2 14.30 2.91 -10.00
C ASP A 2 14.89 1.64 -9.37
N SER A 3 14.61 0.47 -9.96
CA SER A 3 15.05 -0.82 -9.42
C SER A 3 16.57 -0.99 -9.36
N GLY A 4 17.36 -0.18 -10.06
CA GLY A 4 18.82 -0.21 -10.03
C GLY A 4 19.44 0.53 -8.85
N ASP A 5 18.66 1.30 -8.08
CA ASP A 5 19.17 2.13 -6.98
C ASP A 5 19.57 1.29 -5.73
N ALA A 6 19.11 0.05 -5.62
CA ALA A 6 19.42 -0.86 -4.51
C ALA A 6 19.24 -2.34 -4.89
N ASP A 7 19.75 -3.27 -4.07
CA ASP A 7 19.55 -4.73 -4.25
C ASP A 7 18.06 -5.12 -4.32
N PHE A 8 17.23 -4.39 -3.56
CA PHE A 8 15.79 -4.52 -3.57
C PHE A 8 15.12 -3.16 -3.37
N VAL A 9 14.08 -2.89 -4.15
CA VAL A 9 13.35 -1.62 -4.14
C VAL A 9 11.86 -1.96 -4.11
N GLU A 10 11.22 -1.65 -3.00
CA GLU A 10 9.78 -1.79 -2.81
C GLU A 10 9.13 -0.41 -2.86
N VAL A 11 8.01 -0.30 -3.56
CA VAL A 11 7.21 0.93 -3.62
C VAL A 11 5.77 0.65 -3.24
N ILE A 12 5.24 1.46 -2.34
CA ILE A 12 3.83 1.41 -1.92
C ILE A 12 3.12 2.65 -2.45
N HIS A 13 2.20 2.45 -3.38
CA HIS A 13 1.40 3.49 -4.01
C HIS A 13 0.09 3.67 -3.25
N THR A 14 -0.10 4.85 -2.66
CA THR A 14 -1.36 5.27 -2.02
C THR A 14 -1.97 6.53 -2.64
N ASN A 15 -1.18 7.31 -3.40
CA ASN A 15 -1.62 8.52 -4.09
C ASN A 15 -0.94 8.77 -5.46
N ALA A 16 -0.77 7.71 -6.24
CA ALA A 16 -0.18 7.72 -7.58
C ALA A 16 -0.90 8.68 -8.55
N GLY A 17 -0.14 9.56 -9.18
CA GLY A 17 -0.62 10.52 -10.18
C GLY A 17 -1.16 11.83 -9.63
N TYR A 18 -1.06 12.04 -8.31
CA TYR A 18 -1.23 13.33 -7.67
C TYR A 18 0.10 13.70 -7.00
N TYR A 19 0.26 13.44 -5.70
CA TYR A 19 1.52 13.65 -5.01
C TYR A 19 2.50 12.47 -5.16
N GLY A 20 2.03 11.28 -5.54
CA GLY A 20 2.84 10.09 -5.77
C GLY A 20 3.14 9.80 -7.26
N GLU A 21 4.18 9.01 -7.51
CA GLU A 21 4.57 8.53 -8.84
C GLU A 21 3.52 7.55 -9.43
N ILE A 22 3.28 7.60 -10.75
CA ILE A 22 2.37 6.66 -11.45
C ILE A 22 3.14 5.43 -11.96
N GLY A 23 4.38 5.65 -12.37
CA GLY A 23 5.24 4.65 -12.96
C GLY A 23 5.58 3.52 -11.99
N ARG A 24 5.82 2.35 -12.58
CA ARG A 24 6.44 1.24 -11.85
C ARG A 24 7.93 1.54 -11.74
N VAL A 25 8.39 1.77 -10.52
CA VAL A 25 9.77 2.18 -10.23
C VAL A 25 10.49 1.21 -9.30
N GLY A 26 9.77 0.24 -8.72
CA GLY A 26 10.35 -0.79 -7.86
C GLY A 26 10.68 -2.09 -8.59
N HIS A 27 11.37 -2.94 -7.85
CA HIS A 27 11.34 -4.38 -8.07
C HIS A 27 9.92 -4.93 -7.81
N VAL A 28 9.30 -4.43 -6.74
CA VAL A 28 7.90 -4.67 -6.38
C VAL A 28 7.19 -3.34 -6.20
N ASP A 29 5.99 -3.24 -6.78
CA ASP A 29 5.10 -2.10 -6.62
C ASP A 29 3.76 -2.56 -6.08
N PHE A 30 3.41 -2.12 -4.87
CA PHE A 30 2.11 -2.35 -4.24
C PHE A 30 1.15 -1.22 -4.54
N CYS A 31 -0.07 -1.54 -4.97
CA CYS A 31 -1.12 -0.59 -5.28
C CYS A 31 -2.26 -0.75 -4.27
N VAL A 32 -2.30 0.12 -3.27
CA VAL A 32 -3.32 0.05 -2.21
C VAL A 32 -4.59 0.74 -2.68
N ASN A 33 -5.70 0.01 -2.74
CA ASN A 33 -7.00 0.48 -3.22
C ASN A 33 -6.95 1.11 -4.64
N GLY A 34 -6.16 0.50 -5.53
CA GLY A 34 -5.92 1.05 -6.88
C GLY A 34 -4.83 2.12 -6.93
N GLY A 35 -4.22 2.45 -5.79
CA GLY A 35 -3.00 3.23 -5.68
C GLY A 35 -3.18 4.75 -5.71
N LYS A 36 -4.40 5.27 -5.87
CA LYS A 36 -4.66 6.71 -6.08
C LYS A 36 -5.35 7.43 -4.92
N LEU A 37 -6.43 6.87 -4.43
CA LEU A 37 -7.27 7.49 -3.40
C LEU A 37 -7.64 6.42 -2.38
N GLN A 38 -7.40 6.72 -1.11
CA GLN A 38 -7.71 5.79 -0.04
C GLN A 38 -9.16 5.99 0.43
N PRO A 39 -9.97 4.93 0.58
CA PRO A 39 -11.41 5.07 0.88
C PRO A 39 -11.70 5.87 2.15
N PHE A 40 -10.90 5.67 3.19
CA PHE A 40 -11.03 6.40 4.46
C PHE A 40 -10.72 7.90 4.36
N CYS A 41 -10.10 8.36 3.26
CA CYS A 41 -9.77 9.77 3.04
C CYS A 41 -10.87 10.57 2.33
N GLN A 42 -11.93 9.94 1.80
CA GLN A 42 -12.96 10.59 0.97
C GLN A 42 -13.74 11.72 1.65
N ASN A 43 -13.70 11.81 2.99
CA ASN A 43 -14.36 12.89 3.74
C ASN A 43 -13.36 13.84 4.40
N SER A 44 -12.07 13.71 4.09
CA SER A 44 -11.05 14.60 4.62
C SER A 44 -11.05 15.94 3.87
N PRO A 45 -10.64 17.05 4.52
CA PRO A 45 -10.54 18.36 3.86
C PRO A 45 -9.62 18.38 2.63
N ASN A 46 -8.64 17.46 2.57
CA ASN A 46 -7.75 17.28 1.44
C ASN A 46 -7.48 15.78 1.21
N GLU A 47 -8.34 15.16 0.42
CA GLU A 47 -8.29 13.72 0.12
C GLU A 47 -6.96 13.26 -0.49
N GLN A 48 -6.33 14.13 -1.30
CA GLN A 48 -5.08 13.83 -1.99
C GLN A 48 -3.91 13.80 -0.99
N LEU A 49 -3.81 14.81 -0.14
CA LEU A 49 -2.78 14.86 0.90
C LEU A 49 -2.98 13.72 1.91
N CYS A 50 -4.22 13.48 2.35
CA CYS A 50 -4.58 12.38 3.24
C CYS A 50 -4.13 11.03 2.66
N SER A 51 -4.46 10.76 1.39
CA SER A 51 -4.07 9.52 0.71
C SER A 51 -2.56 9.42 0.54
N HIS A 52 -1.86 10.54 0.34
CA HIS A 52 -0.42 10.57 0.13
C HIS A 52 0.36 10.19 1.39
N VAL A 53 0.02 10.77 2.53
CA VAL A 53 0.82 10.60 3.76
C VAL A 53 0.56 9.28 4.48
N TRP A 54 -0.56 8.59 4.22
CA TRP A 54 -0.91 7.32 4.88
C TRP A 54 -0.06 6.11 4.48
N VAL A 55 0.78 6.22 3.46
CA VAL A 55 1.83 5.22 3.19
C VAL A 55 2.73 4.99 4.40
N VAL A 56 2.95 6.02 5.23
CA VAL A 56 3.75 5.93 6.47
C VAL A 56 3.10 4.98 7.47
N CYS A 57 1.78 5.07 7.64
CA CYS A 57 1.03 4.20 8.55
C CYS A 57 0.96 2.75 8.06
N TYR A 58 0.85 2.52 6.75
CA TYR A 58 1.00 1.17 6.19
C TYR A 58 2.37 0.55 6.47
N MET A 59 3.45 1.33 6.32
CA MET A 59 4.80 0.84 6.63
C MET A 59 4.95 0.55 8.13
N ALA A 60 4.42 1.43 9.01
CA ALA A 60 4.43 1.20 10.45
C ALA A 60 3.71 -0.09 10.86
N GLU A 61 2.52 -0.35 10.28
CA GLU A 61 1.77 -1.59 10.51
C GLU A 61 2.56 -2.84 10.09
N SER A 62 3.25 -2.77 8.95
CA SER A 62 4.07 -3.88 8.44
C SER A 62 5.24 -4.26 9.35
N ILE A 63 5.78 -3.28 10.07
CA ILE A 63 6.88 -3.46 11.04
C ILE A 63 6.36 -4.06 12.35
N ALA A 64 5.17 -3.64 12.79
CA ALA A 64 4.55 -4.10 14.03
C ALA A 64 4.17 -5.59 14.03
N GLY A 65 4.37 -6.31 12.92
CA GLY A 65 4.19 -7.75 12.83
C GLY A 65 2.75 -8.22 12.67
N LYS A 66 1.79 -7.29 12.50
CA LYS A 66 0.38 -7.62 12.21
C LYS A 66 0.14 -7.61 10.72
N GLN A 67 0.33 -8.78 10.14
CA GLN A 67 0.52 -8.95 8.70
C GLN A 67 -0.74 -9.41 7.95
N THR A 68 -1.79 -9.82 8.67
CA THR A 68 -2.98 -10.44 8.06
C THR A 68 -3.73 -9.47 7.12
N GLY A 69 -3.71 -8.17 7.41
CA GLY A 69 -4.34 -7.12 6.59
C GLY A 69 -3.49 -6.64 5.41
N LEU A 70 -2.21 -7.04 5.31
CA LEU A 70 -1.25 -6.50 4.33
C LEU A 70 -0.89 -7.50 3.22
N ILE A 71 -1.69 -8.56 3.05
CA ILE A 71 -1.49 -9.58 2.01
C ILE A 71 -2.03 -9.06 0.68
N ALA A 72 -1.12 -8.81 -0.27
CA ALA A 72 -1.43 -8.32 -1.60
C ALA A 72 -1.42 -9.44 -2.65
N GLU A 73 -2.29 -9.31 -3.65
CA GLU A 73 -2.41 -10.26 -4.76
C GLU A 73 -1.72 -9.72 -6.02
N PRO A 74 -1.13 -10.59 -6.86
CA PRO A 74 -0.62 -10.18 -8.17
C PRO A 74 -1.71 -9.48 -9.00
N CYS A 75 -1.40 -8.36 -9.62
CA CYS A 75 -2.34 -7.63 -10.48
C CYS A 75 -1.71 -7.18 -11.80
N SER A 76 -2.40 -6.32 -12.56
CA SER A 76 -1.90 -5.80 -13.83
C SER A 76 -0.53 -5.13 -13.68
N ARG A 77 0.24 -5.05 -14.78
CA ARG A 77 1.58 -4.43 -14.82
C ARG A 77 1.63 -2.96 -14.34
N ARG A 78 0.47 -2.32 -14.18
CA ARG A 78 0.29 -0.96 -13.68
C ARG A 78 -0.81 -1.01 -12.62
N CYS A 79 -0.76 -0.09 -11.65
CA CYS A 79 -1.85 0.08 -10.72
C CYS A 79 -3.18 0.28 -11.48
N PRO A 80 -4.22 -0.50 -11.17
CA PRO A 80 -5.48 -0.42 -11.87
C PRO A 80 -6.12 0.95 -11.65
N SER A 81 -6.47 1.62 -12.75
CA SER A 81 -7.31 2.82 -12.70
C SER A 81 -8.75 2.40 -12.42
N GLY A 82 -9.17 2.46 -11.16
CA GLY A 82 -10.56 2.20 -10.74
C GLY A 82 -10.72 0.99 -9.82
N PRO A 83 -11.98 0.64 -9.45
CA PRO A 83 -12.26 -0.30 -8.35
C PRO A 83 -12.01 -1.78 -8.68
N ARG A 84 -11.76 -2.10 -9.96
CA ARG A 84 -11.52 -3.47 -10.42
C ARG A 84 -10.04 -3.79 -10.41
N ILE A 85 -9.63 -4.59 -9.43
CA ILE A 85 -8.36 -5.29 -9.47
C ILE A 85 -8.56 -6.51 -10.39
N ASN A 86 -7.88 -6.52 -11.53
CA ASN A 86 -7.78 -7.73 -12.34
C ASN A 86 -6.74 -8.63 -11.67
N SER A 87 -7.15 -9.41 -10.66
CA SER A 87 -6.27 -10.36 -9.98
C SER A 87 -5.70 -11.33 -11.01
N ARG A 88 -4.41 -11.59 -10.90
CA ARG A 88 -3.69 -12.53 -11.75
C ARG A 88 -3.32 -13.77 -10.94
N PRO A 89 -3.24 -14.95 -11.58
CA PRO A 89 -2.65 -16.11 -10.94
C PRO A 89 -1.22 -15.78 -10.51
N GLY A 90 -0.86 -16.17 -9.28
CA GLY A 90 0.49 -16.03 -8.75
C GLY A 90 0.49 -16.06 -7.22
N GLU A 91 1.70 -16.05 -6.66
CA GLU A 91 1.92 -16.04 -5.21
C GLU A 91 1.52 -14.69 -4.62
N ARG A 92 0.85 -14.73 -3.46
CA ARG A 92 0.53 -13.52 -2.71
C ARG A 92 1.75 -13.06 -1.95
N LEU A 93 1.94 -11.75 -1.84
CA LEU A 93 3.03 -11.18 -1.08
C LEU A 93 2.49 -10.37 0.07
N LEU A 94 3.23 -10.41 1.16
CA LEU A 94 3.05 -9.41 2.19
C LEU A 94 3.67 -8.09 1.74
N MET A 95 2.94 -6.99 1.91
CA MET A 95 3.43 -5.63 1.71
C MET A 95 4.19 -5.12 2.94
N GLY A 96 5.29 -4.38 2.71
CA GLY A 96 6.09 -3.70 3.73
C GLY A 96 7.31 -4.50 4.20
N HIS A 97 7.66 -4.36 5.49
CA HIS A 97 8.97 -4.77 6.02
C HIS A 97 9.41 -6.22 5.71
N HIS A 98 8.46 -7.15 5.58
CA HIS A 98 8.74 -8.57 5.37
C HIS A 98 8.53 -9.05 3.92
N THR A 99 8.44 -8.12 2.95
CA THR A 99 8.41 -8.47 1.52
C THR A 99 9.70 -9.24 1.15
N PRO A 100 9.61 -10.43 0.51
CA PRO A 100 10.80 -11.18 0.10
C PRO A 100 11.61 -10.40 -0.96
N GLY A 101 12.92 -10.23 -0.75
CA GLY A 101 13.78 -9.39 -1.60
C GLY A 101 14.00 -9.91 -3.04
N ASN A 102 13.63 -11.15 -3.33
CA ASN A 102 13.65 -11.73 -4.68
C ASN A 102 12.31 -11.56 -5.44
N SER A 103 11.28 -11.02 -4.78
CA SER A 103 9.97 -10.79 -5.37
C SER A 103 10.02 -9.78 -6.50
N ARG A 104 9.21 -9.96 -7.55
CA ARG A 104 9.13 -9.01 -8.67
C ARG A 104 7.70 -8.87 -9.17
N GLY A 105 7.31 -7.64 -9.53
CA GLY A 105 6.04 -7.37 -10.21
C GLY A 105 5.16 -6.35 -9.49
N SER A 106 3.88 -6.36 -9.83
CA SER A 106 2.89 -5.42 -9.29
C SER A 106 1.82 -6.18 -8.53
N PHE A 107 1.52 -5.69 -7.33
CA PHE A 107 0.62 -6.33 -6.39
C PHE A 107 -0.43 -5.34 -5.94
N CYS A 108 -1.64 -5.81 -5.70
CA CYS A 108 -2.76 -4.97 -5.33
C CYS A 108 -3.35 -5.45 -4.02
N LEU A 109 -3.69 -4.50 -3.17
CA LEU A 109 -4.25 -4.71 -1.85
C LEU A 109 -5.52 -3.88 -1.71
N LYS A 110 -6.57 -4.45 -1.11
CA LYS A 110 -7.74 -3.69 -0.67
C LYS A 110 -7.68 -3.52 0.84
N HIS A 111 -7.86 -2.29 1.31
CA HIS A 111 -7.83 -1.96 2.73
C HIS A 111 -8.76 -0.79 3.02
N THR A 112 -9.79 -1.01 3.83
CA THR A 112 -10.87 -0.03 4.02
C THR A 112 -10.68 0.86 5.24
N ASN A 113 -10.00 0.36 6.26
CA ASN A 113 -9.80 1.07 7.52
C ASN A 113 -8.47 1.85 7.49
N PRO A 114 -8.32 2.92 8.28
CA PRO A 114 -7.01 3.56 8.49
C PRO A 114 -5.99 2.53 9.01
N PRO A 115 -4.84 2.33 8.32
CA PRO A 115 -3.82 1.39 8.76
C PRO A 115 -3.17 1.87 10.05
N TYR A 116 -2.75 0.94 10.91
CA TYR A 116 -2.08 1.21 12.18
C TYR A 116 -2.85 2.13 13.17
N CYS A 117 -4.15 2.33 13.00
CA CYS A 117 -4.98 3.04 13.97
C CYS A 117 -5.45 2.07 15.07
N PRO A 118 -5.20 2.34 16.36
CA PRO A 118 -5.54 1.42 17.45
C PRO A 118 -7.03 1.04 17.48
N ARG A 119 -7.92 1.93 17.03
CA ARG A 119 -9.38 1.69 16.97
C ARG A 119 -9.80 0.60 15.98
N PHE A 120 -8.98 0.30 14.99
CA PHE A 120 -9.27 -0.67 13.94
C PHE A 120 -8.41 -1.93 14.03
N THR A 121 -7.58 -2.06 15.06
CA THR A 121 -6.76 -3.24 15.34
C THR A 121 -7.34 -4.03 16.51
N GLU A 122 -7.35 -5.36 16.42
CA GLU A 122 -8.00 -6.23 17.42
C GLU A 122 -7.42 -6.08 18.84
N ASP A 123 -6.10 -5.87 18.97
CA ASP A 123 -5.43 -5.74 20.27
C ASP A 123 -5.18 -4.29 20.69
N GLY A 124 -5.74 -3.30 19.97
CA GLY A 124 -5.55 -1.87 20.27
C GLY A 124 -4.13 -1.34 20.03
N ILE A 125 -3.28 -2.07 19.30
CA ILE A 125 -1.91 -1.67 18.97
C ILE A 125 -1.92 -0.76 17.75
N GLY A 126 -1.41 0.46 17.89
CA GLY A 126 -1.29 1.41 16.79
C GLY A 126 -0.80 2.78 17.27
N ASP A 127 -0.97 3.79 16.43
CA ASP A 127 -0.68 5.19 16.76
C ASP A 127 -1.91 6.06 16.45
N ASP A 128 -2.30 6.93 17.38
CA ASP A 128 -3.44 7.83 17.21
C ASP A 128 -3.28 8.79 16.02
N ARG A 129 -2.05 9.08 15.61
CA ARG A 129 -1.76 9.89 14.40
C ARG A 129 -2.14 9.17 13.11
N CYS A 130 -2.29 7.84 13.16
CA CYS A 130 -2.78 7.04 12.04
C CYS A 130 -4.31 6.85 12.07
N CYS A 131 -5.01 7.51 12.99
CA CYS A 131 -6.47 7.58 13.00
C CYS A 131 -6.97 8.85 12.30
N LEU A 132 -8.04 8.70 11.52
CA LEU A 132 -8.83 9.80 10.96
C LEU A 132 -10.06 10.10 11.83
#